data_AF-A0A6J7AN78-F1
#
_entry.id   AF-A0A6J7AN78-F1
#
_cell.length_a   1.000
_cell.length_b   1.000
_cell.length_c   1.000
_cell.angle_alpha   90.00
_cell.angle_beta   90.00
_cell.angle_gamma   90.00
#
_symmetry.space_group_name_H-M   'P 1'
#
loop_
_entity.id
_entity.type
_entity.pdbx_description
1 polymer ?
#
loop_
_entity_poly.entity_id
_entity_poly.type
_entity_poly.pdbx_seq_one_letter_code
_entity_poly.pdbx_strand_id
1 'polypeptide(L)'
;MSTPTPWPELADVWIPVGVPGYSGASKAHRQAVLDDRFGADGWRFAHIVRGRVVSMTEAIVEYEEAYRCFLRDRPALVRFLVTRCGNVYDDNVTNVHDADYVQPDTAMNHYQDISVRRVIGELADDAAWPDVTDTPAETVDLIDLGTGETHHLPRARGFRGDGLLQIRDPLSPGYVLNPAVVPVHDPALITTLPNRTDWYHVEGCAHLSIEAFWQMSKVVEVRYDRFLALGPGRSEPLAGL
;
A
#
# COMPACT_ATOMS: atom_id res chain seq x y z
N MET A 1 6.50 -45.77 10.62
CA MET A 1 7.40 -44.93 9.83
C MET A 1 7.99 -43.91 10.78
N SER A 2 9.30 -43.91 11.00
CA SER A 2 9.95 -42.88 11.84
C SER A 2 9.73 -41.52 11.20
N THR A 3 9.21 -40.58 11.98
CA THR A 3 9.19 -39.16 11.62
C THR A 3 10.64 -38.74 11.33
N PRO A 4 10.95 -38.20 10.15
CA PRO A 4 12.29 -37.71 9.87
C PRO A 4 12.67 -36.68 10.92
N THR A 5 13.91 -36.77 11.42
CA THR A 5 14.49 -35.78 12.33
C THR A 5 14.41 -34.41 11.66
N PRO A 6 13.88 -33.38 12.33
CA PRO A 6 13.84 -32.03 11.76
C PRO A 6 15.28 -31.60 11.44
N TRP A 7 15.50 -31.07 10.24
CA TRP A 7 16.79 -30.50 9.83
C TRP A 7 16.82 -29.06 10.35
N PRO A 8 17.46 -28.78 11.50
CA PRO A 8 17.39 -27.47 12.14
C PRO A 8 17.94 -26.35 11.26
N GLU A 9 18.86 -26.66 10.34
CA GLU A 9 19.42 -25.70 9.39
C GLU A 9 18.37 -25.13 8.43
N LEU A 10 17.27 -25.85 8.19
CA LEU A 10 16.19 -25.37 7.33
C LEU A 10 15.27 -24.36 8.02
N ALA A 11 15.39 -24.18 9.35
CA ALA A 11 14.67 -23.15 10.08
C ALA A 11 15.03 -21.72 9.62
N ASP A 12 16.26 -21.54 9.11
CA ASP A 12 16.78 -20.25 8.65
C ASP A 12 16.47 -19.98 7.17
N VAL A 13 15.93 -20.97 6.45
CA VAL A 13 15.59 -20.86 5.03
C VAL A 13 14.13 -20.45 4.87
N TRP A 14 13.89 -19.33 4.21
CA TRP A 14 12.54 -18.84 3.89
C TRP A 14 12.28 -19.01 2.40
N ILE A 15 11.08 -19.48 2.05
CA ILE A 15 10.65 -19.62 0.66
C ILE A 15 9.29 -18.96 0.44
N PRO A 16 9.07 -18.30 -0.72
CA PRO A 16 7.73 -17.89 -1.11
C PRO A 16 6.89 -19.13 -1.46
N VAL A 17 5.70 -19.25 -0.87
CA VAL A 17 4.80 -20.41 -1.07
C VAL A 17 3.53 -20.06 -1.85
N GLY A 18 3.35 -18.79 -2.24
CA GLY A 18 2.26 -18.33 -3.09
C GLY A 18 1.84 -16.89 -2.81
N VAL A 19 0.85 -16.43 -3.57
CA VAL A 19 0.25 -15.11 -3.43
C VAL A 19 -1.01 -15.20 -2.56
N PRO A 20 -1.13 -14.39 -1.49
CA PRO A 20 -2.28 -14.46 -0.57
C PRO A 20 -3.52 -13.75 -1.13
N GLY A 21 -3.37 -12.98 -2.20
CA GLY A 21 -4.42 -12.10 -2.71
C GLY A 21 -4.85 -10.99 -1.75
N TYR A 22 -5.91 -10.29 -2.12
CA TYR A 22 -6.49 -9.22 -1.32
C TYR A 22 -7.07 -9.78 0.00
N SER A 23 -6.76 -9.14 1.14
CA SER A 23 -7.33 -9.50 2.46
C SER A 23 -8.54 -8.67 2.83
N GLY A 24 -8.57 -7.37 2.48
CA GLY A 24 -9.57 -6.43 2.99
C GLY A 24 -9.83 -6.60 4.48
N ALA A 25 -11.10 -6.72 4.86
CA ALA A 25 -11.54 -6.94 6.24
C ALA A 25 -11.17 -8.34 6.83
N SER A 26 -10.71 -9.30 6.02
CA SER A 26 -10.36 -10.66 6.45
C SER A 26 -8.93 -10.80 6.99
N LYS A 27 -8.24 -9.70 7.34
CA LYS A 27 -6.87 -9.72 7.90
C LYS A 27 -6.74 -10.67 9.09
N ALA A 28 -7.64 -10.57 10.07
CA ALA A 28 -7.60 -11.38 11.29
C ALA A 28 -7.84 -12.88 11.02
N HIS A 29 -8.76 -13.21 10.11
CA HIS A 29 -9.00 -14.59 9.70
C HIS A 29 -7.75 -15.18 9.02
N ARG A 30 -7.14 -14.43 8.09
CA ARG A 30 -5.92 -14.85 7.40
C ARG A 30 -4.76 -15.08 8.36
N GLN A 31 -4.55 -14.17 9.31
CA GLN A 31 -3.55 -14.31 10.36
C GLN A 31 -3.76 -15.64 11.12
N ALA A 32 -4.99 -15.89 11.59
CA ALA A 32 -5.31 -17.11 12.35
C ALA A 32 -5.06 -18.39 11.53
N VAL A 33 -5.44 -18.42 10.25
CA VAL A 33 -5.20 -19.59 9.36
C VAL A 33 -3.71 -19.85 9.17
N LEU A 34 -2.92 -18.79 8.99
CA LEU A 34 -1.46 -18.93 8.79
C LEU A 34 -0.73 -19.27 10.09
N ASP A 35 -1.13 -18.71 11.22
CA ASP A 35 -0.57 -19.00 12.53
C ASP A 35 -0.83 -20.45 12.95
N ASP A 36 -2.05 -20.96 12.74
CA ASP A 36 -2.38 -22.37 12.99
C ASP A 36 -1.57 -23.30 12.09
N ARG A 37 -1.40 -22.93 10.82
CA ARG A 37 -0.75 -23.77 9.80
C ARG A 37 0.77 -23.82 9.91
N PHE A 38 1.40 -22.68 10.17
CA PHE A 38 2.86 -22.53 10.09
C PHE A 38 3.50 -22.21 11.45
N GLY A 39 2.70 -21.85 12.45
CA GLY A 39 3.16 -21.20 13.68
C GLY A 39 3.33 -19.69 13.46
N ALA A 40 3.11 -18.90 14.52
CA ALA A 40 3.18 -17.44 14.45
C ALA A 40 4.56 -16.87 14.07
N ASP A 41 5.63 -17.67 14.21
CA ASP A 41 7.00 -17.36 13.78
C ASP A 41 7.41 -18.07 12.48
N GLY A 42 6.51 -18.85 11.90
CA GLY A 42 6.77 -19.74 10.77
C GLY A 42 6.51 -19.12 9.41
N TRP A 43 5.87 -17.95 9.37
CA TRP A 43 5.48 -17.28 8.13
C TRP A 43 5.59 -15.75 8.24
N ARG A 44 5.65 -15.08 7.10
CA ARG A 44 5.58 -13.61 7.00
C ARG A 44 5.08 -13.17 5.62
N PHE A 45 4.57 -11.94 5.54
CA PHE A 45 4.36 -11.30 4.24
C PHE A 45 5.66 -10.72 3.70
N ALA A 46 5.87 -10.88 2.40
CA ALA A 46 6.96 -10.27 1.65
C ALA A 46 6.45 -9.84 0.27
N HIS A 47 7.32 -9.22 -0.52
CA HIS A 47 7.02 -8.79 -1.87
C HIS A 47 8.12 -9.24 -2.84
N ILE A 48 7.76 -9.45 -4.10
CA ILE A 48 8.73 -9.64 -5.19
C ILE A 48 9.00 -8.29 -5.85
N VAL A 49 10.23 -7.79 -5.72
CA VAL A 49 10.70 -6.54 -6.34
C VAL A 49 11.93 -6.86 -7.18
N ARG A 50 11.86 -6.61 -8.50
CA ARG A 50 12.96 -6.84 -9.45
C ARG A 50 13.59 -8.25 -9.31
N GLY A 51 12.75 -9.26 -9.14
CA GLY A 51 13.17 -10.67 -9.00
C GLY A 51 13.71 -11.07 -7.63
N ARG A 52 13.65 -10.19 -6.62
CA ARG A 52 14.06 -10.47 -5.24
C ARG A 52 12.86 -10.51 -4.31
N VAL A 53 12.90 -11.41 -3.32
CA VAL A 53 11.99 -11.34 -2.19
C VAL A 53 12.50 -10.27 -1.23
N VAL A 54 11.65 -9.30 -0.92
CA VAL A 54 11.95 -8.15 -0.09
C VAL A 54 10.87 -7.95 0.97
N SER A 55 11.21 -7.25 2.04
CA SER A 55 10.26 -6.88 3.08
C SER A 55 9.20 -5.90 2.58
N MET A 56 8.09 -5.79 3.33
CA MET A 56 7.07 -4.76 3.09
C MET A 56 7.69 -3.35 3.11
N THR A 57 8.58 -3.08 4.07
CA THR A 57 9.26 -1.78 4.21
C THR A 57 10.14 -1.44 3.01
N GLU A 58 10.75 -2.43 2.36
CA GLU A 58 11.49 -2.20 1.11
C GLU A 58 10.54 -1.99 -0.07
N ALA A 59 9.46 -2.77 -0.17
CA ALA A 59 8.52 -2.67 -1.29
C ALA A 59 7.68 -1.38 -1.29
N ILE A 60 7.32 -0.86 -0.12
CA ILE A 60 6.52 0.36 0.00
C ILE A 60 7.27 1.61 -0.51
N VAL A 61 8.60 1.57 -0.58
CA VAL A 61 9.41 2.64 -1.19
C VAL A 61 9.08 2.77 -2.68
N GLU A 62 8.89 1.65 -3.39
CA GLU A 62 8.52 1.65 -4.81
C GLU A 62 7.09 2.20 -5.04
N TYR A 63 6.22 1.95 -4.06
CA TYR A 63 4.85 2.49 -4.03
C TYR A 63 4.87 4.02 -3.91
N GLU A 64 5.61 4.54 -2.94
CA GLU A 64 5.79 6.00 -2.76
C GLU A 64 6.50 6.64 -3.96
N GLU A 65 7.51 5.98 -4.53
CA GLU A 65 8.22 6.45 -5.73
C GLU A 65 7.28 6.59 -6.94
N ALA A 66 6.28 5.72 -7.08
CA ALA A 66 5.27 5.88 -8.12
C ALA A 66 4.47 7.18 -7.97
N TYR A 67 4.05 7.52 -6.75
CA TYR A 67 3.41 8.82 -6.48
C TYR A 67 4.37 9.99 -6.71
N ARG A 68 5.64 9.82 -6.33
CA ARG A 68 6.70 10.81 -6.51
C ARG A 68 6.89 11.17 -7.99
N CYS A 69 7.06 10.18 -8.87
CA CYS A 69 7.13 10.39 -10.31
C CYS A 69 5.82 10.98 -10.85
N PHE A 70 4.68 10.41 -10.46
CA PHE A 70 3.37 10.81 -10.98
C PHE A 70 3.05 12.27 -10.71
N LEU A 71 3.29 12.74 -9.48
CA LEU A 71 3.03 14.12 -9.06
C LEU A 71 4.04 15.09 -9.69
N ARG A 72 5.33 14.74 -9.76
CA ARG A 72 6.34 15.60 -10.38
C ARG A 72 6.07 15.84 -11.87
N ASP A 73 5.54 14.86 -12.56
CA ASP A 73 5.16 14.98 -13.98
C ASP A 73 3.84 15.75 -14.19
N ARG A 74 3.13 16.14 -13.11
CA ARG A 74 1.82 16.80 -13.16
C ARG A 74 1.76 18.09 -12.34
N PRO A 75 2.49 19.17 -12.74
CA PRO A 75 2.50 20.42 -11.99
C PRO A 75 1.12 21.06 -11.77
N ALA A 76 0.17 20.86 -12.69
CA ALA A 76 -1.20 21.35 -12.53
C ALA A 76 -1.94 20.64 -11.37
N LEU A 77 -1.73 19.34 -11.21
CA LEU A 77 -2.30 18.57 -10.11
C LEU A 77 -1.66 18.95 -8.78
N VAL A 78 -0.33 19.10 -8.74
CA VAL A 78 0.37 19.59 -7.54
C VAL A 78 -0.15 20.97 -7.15
N ARG A 79 -0.29 21.90 -8.12
CA ARG A 79 -0.85 23.23 -7.87
C ARG A 79 -2.25 23.16 -7.28
N PHE A 80 -3.11 22.29 -7.81
CA PHE A 80 -4.45 22.05 -7.27
C PHE A 80 -4.37 21.58 -5.82
N LEU A 81 -3.58 20.55 -5.54
CA LEU A 81 -3.41 19.99 -4.20
C LEU A 81 -2.95 21.06 -3.21
N VAL A 82 -1.86 21.78 -3.53
CA VAL A 82 -1.29 22.74 -2.58
C VAL A 82 -2.14 24.00 -2.41
N THR A 83 -2.87 24.45 -3.44
CA THR A 83 -3.65 25.71 -3.36
C THR A 83 -5.11 25.53 -2.94
N ARG A 84 -5.69 24.34 -3.18
CA ARG A 84 -7.11 24.07 -2.90
C ARG A 84 -7.33 23.13 -1.75
N CYS A 85 -6.37 22.25 -1.47
CA CYS A 85 -6.52 21.29 -0.37
C CYS A 85 -5.67 21.72 0.82
N GLY A 86 -6.15 21.43 2.02
CA GLY A 86 -5.40 21.48 3.28
C GLY A 86 -4.94 20.10 3.75
N ASN A 87 -5.59 19.02 3.30
CA ASN A 87 -5.17 17.64 3.51
C ASN A 87 -5.84 16.68 2.50
N VAL A 88 -5.40 15.42 2.48
CA VAL A 88 -5.97 14.32 1.69
C VAL A 88 -6.21 13.10 2.59
N TYR A 89 -7.18 12.26 2.26
CA TYR A 89 -7.46 11.01 2.98
C TYR A 89 -8.01 9.92 2.04
N ASP A 90 -7.89 8.65 2.45
CA ASP A 90 -8.43 7.52 1.69
C ASP A 90 -9.92 7.26 2.01
N ASP A 91 -10.20 6.46 3.03
CA ASP A 91 -11.54 5.93 3.31
C ASP A 91 -12.19 6.68 4.48
N ASN A 92 -11.44 6.87 5.56
CA ASN A 92 -11.90 7.53 6.77
C ASN A 92 -11.16 8.85 6.97
N VAL A 93 -11.90 9.92 7.30
CA VAL A 93 -11.31 11.24 7.59
C VAL A 93 -10.24 11.19 8.68
N THR A 94 -10.29 10.21 9.59
CA THR A 94 -9.24 10.02 10.61
C THR A 94 -7.89 9.58 10.05
N ASN A 95 -7.83 9.07 8.81
CA ASN A 95 -6.57 8.65 8.16
C ASN A 95 -5.57 9.80 8.02
N VAL A 96 -6.02 11.06 8.11
CA VAL A 96 -5.15 12.24 8.10
C VAL A 96 -4.15 12.28 9.26
N HIS A 97 -4.41 11.56 10.35
CA HIS A 97 -3.54 11.51 11.53
C HIS A 97 -2.40 10.49 11.42
N ASP A 98 -2.49 9.60 10.44
CA ASP A 98 -1.56 8.50 10.27
C ASP A 98 -0.48 8.87 9.24
N ALA A 99 0.78 8.60 9.58
CA ALA A 99 1.94 8.82 8.72
C ALA A 99 2.81 7.56 8.54
N ASP A 100 2.42 6.45 9.18
CA ASP A 100 3.12 5.17 9.13
C ASP A 100 2.42 4.20 8.17
N TYR A 101 3.23 3.50 7.38
CA TYR A 101 2.78 2.44 6.49
C TYR A 101 2.52 1.11 7.24
N VAL A 102 3.03 0.95 8.46
CA VAL A 102 2.74 -0.20 9.31
C VAL A 102 1.37 -0.04 9.97
N GLN A 103 0.36 -0.73 9.43
CA GLN A 103 -1.05 -0.56 9.80
C GLN A 103 -1.74 -1.90 10.15
N PRO A 104 -1.34 -2.56 11.25
CA PRO A 104 -1.90 -3.85 11.65
C PRO A 104 -3.36 -3.75 12.10
N ASP A 105 -3.73 -2.64 12.75
CA ASP A 105 -5.02 -2.47 13.41
C ASP A 105 -6.08 -1.76 12.55
N THR A 106 -5.71 -1.34 11.33
CA THR A 106 -6.66 -0.72 10.40
C THR A 106 -7.45 -1.80 9.66
N ALA A 107 -8.75 -1.57 9.46
CA ALA A 107 -9.56 -2.44 8.61
C ALA A 107 -9.03 -2.47 7.17
N MET A 108 -8.57 -1.31 6.68
CA MET A 108 -8.01 -1.12 5.35
C MET A 108 -6.74 -0.29 5.43
N ASN A 109 -5.76 -0.66 4.61
CA ASN A 109 -4.54 0.11 4.50
C ASN A 109 -4.79 1.35 3.64
N HIS A 110 -4.21 2.48 4.03
CA HIS A 110 -4.33 3.74 3.29
C HIS A 110 -2.91 4.25 2.97
N TYR A 111 -2.29 3.67 1.95
CA TYR A 111 -0.90 4.00 1.59
C TYR A 111 -0.82 5.20 0.66
N GLN A 112 -1.86 5.37 -0.15
CA GLN A 112 -2.00 6.42 -1.15
C GLN A 112 -2.02 7.81 -0.52
N ASP A 113 -2.78 8.02 0.56
CA ASP A 113 -2.92 9.34 1.17
C ASP A 113 -1.65 9.73 1.94
N ILE A 114 -1.04 8.76 2.64
CA ILE A 114 0.30 8.90 3.23
C ILE A 114 1.33 9.27 2.17
N SER A 115 1.38 8.55 1.04
CA SER A 115 2.35 8.79 -0.03
C SER A 115 2.17 10.17 -0.65
N VAL A 116 0.93 10.58 -0.91
CA VAL A 116 0.62 11.93 -1.42
C VAL A 116 1.07 13.01 -0.42
N ARG A 117 0.73 12.87 0.86
CA ARG A 117 1.15 13.83 1.91
C ARG A 117 2.67 13.94 1.98
N ARG A 118 3.39 12.81 1.99
CA ARG A 118 4.86 12.76 2.08
C ARG A 118 5.51 13.38 0.86
N VAL A 119 5.07 13.03 -0.36
CA VAL A 119 5.62 13.59 -1.59
C VAL A 119 5.38 15.10 -1.68
N ILE A 120 4.18 15.61 -1.36
CA ILE A 120 3.95 17.06 -1.34
C ILE A 120 4.82 17.75 -0.27
N GLY A 121 4.97 17.12 0.90
CA GLY A 121 5.90 17.55 1.93
C GLY A 121 7.35 17.64 1.45
N GLU A 122 7.84 16.69 0.64
CA GLU A 122 9.16 16.73 0.02
C GLU A 122 9.30 17.87 -0.99
N LEU A 123 8.26 18.12 -1.80
CA LEU A 123 8.28 19.21 -2.78
C LEU A 123 8.38 20.59 -2.12
N ALA A 124 7.94 20.73 -0.87
CA ALA A 124 8.10 21.98 -0.12
C ALA A 124 9.57 22.35 0.17
N ASP A 125 10.48 21.37 0.15
CA ASP A 125 11.92 21.57 0.31
C ASP A 125 12.67 21.65 -1.05
N ASP A 126 11.97 21.40 -2.16
CA ASP A 126 12.56 21.32 -3.49
C ASP A 126 12.53 22.69 -4.19
N ALA A 127 13.71 23.28 -4.41
CA ALA A 127 13.84 24.57 -5.08
C ALA A 127 13.28 24.59 -6.52
N ALA A 128 13.10 23.43 -7.16
CA ALA A 128 12.43 23.33 -8.45
C ALA A 128 10.90 23.52 -8.38
N TRP A 129 10.33 23.53 -7.16
CA TRP A 129 8.90 23.64 -6.88
C TRP A 129 8.56 24.86 -6.02
N PRO A 130 8.88 26.10 -6.46
CA PRO A 130 8.71 27.31 -5.64
C PRO A 130 7.26 27.62 -5.25
N ASP A 131 6.29 27.04 -5.96
CA ASP A 131 4.86 27.18 -5.65
C ASP A 131 4.42 26.28 -4.49
N VAL A 132 5.24 25.31 -4.07
CA VAL A 132 5.02 24.45 -2.91
C VAL A 132 5.85 25.01 -1.77
N THR A 133 5.18 25.57 -0.77
CA THR A 133 5.84 26.24 0.35
C THR A 133 5.54 25.49 1.62
N ASP A 134 6.49 25.49 2.55
CA ASP A 134 6.26 24.94 3.87
C ASP A 134 5.03 25.59 4.54
N THR A 135 4.31 24.81 5.32
CA THR A 135 3.09 25.25 6.01
C THR A 135 3.18 24.91 7.49
N PRO A 136 2.70 25.79 8.40
CA PRO A 136 2.72 25.50 9.82
C PRO A 136 2.02 24.18 10.16
N ALA A 137 2.52 23.48 11.18
CA ALA A 137 1.81 22.36 11.77
C ALA A 137 0.67 22.91 12.65
N GLU A 138 -0.55 22.90 12.11
CA GLU A 138 -1.74 23.44 12.74
C GLU A 138 -2.96 22.55 12.47
N THR A 139 -3.99 22.69 13.32
CA THR A 139 -5.32 22.13 13.07
C THR A 139 -6.23 23.26 12.59
N VAL A 140 -6.95 23.00 11.50
CA VAL A 140 -7.79 23.99 10.81
C VAL A 140 -9.12 23.36 10.42
N ASP A 141 -10.10 24.21 10.13
CA ASP A 141 -11.34 23.76 9.51
C ASP A 141 -11.10 23.46 8.03
N LEU A 142 -11.36 22.22 7.63
CA LEU A 142 -11.28 21.75 6.24
C LEU A 142 -12.66 21.34 5.74
N ILE A 143 -13.00 21.74 4.53
CA ILE A 143 -14.25 21.40 3.86
C ILE A 143 -14.02 20.17 2.99
N ASP A 144 -14.69 19.08 3.29
CA ASP A 144 -14.69 17.88 2.46
C ASP A 144 -15.24 18.19 1.06
N LEU A 145 -14.42 17.98 0.05
CA LEU A 145 -14.76 18.34 -1.32
C LEU A 145 -15.80 17.40 -1.96
N GLY A 146 -16.03 16.22 -1.38
CA GLY A 146 -17.04 15.26 -1.82
C GLY A 146 -18.39 15.46 -1.12
N THR A 147 -18.38 15.77 0.18
CA THR A 147 -19.60 15.85 0.99
C THR A 147 -20.04 17.28 1.34
N GLY A 148 -19.11 18.24 1.34
CA GLY A 148 -19.31 19.60 1.81
C GLY A 148 -19.28 19.76 3.34
N GLU A 149 -19.02 18.68 4.10
CA GLU A 149 -18.89 18.72 5.55
C GLU A 149 -17.61 19.44 5.98
N THR A 150 -17.64 20.08 7.15
CA THR A 150 -16.46 20.75 7.72
C THR A 150 -15.88 19.91 8.86
N HIS A 151 -14.58 19.65 8.82
CA HIS A 151 -13.86 18.89 9.83
C HIS A 151 -12.70 19.71 10.39
N HIS A 152 -12.51 19.65 11.71
CA HIS A 152 -11.36 20.29 12.38
C HIS A 152 -10.17 19.32 12.44
N LEU A 153 -9.27 19.41 11.47
CA LEU A 153 -8.23 18.40 11.17
C LEU A 153 -6.85 19.04 10.96
N PRO A 154 -5.74 18.28 11.11
CA PRO A 154 -4.41 18.80 10.84
C PRO A 154 -4.26 19.20 9.37
N ARG A 155 -3.54 20.30 9.14
CA ARG A 155 -3.04 20.68 7.82
C ARG A 155 -1.82 19.82 7.46
N ALA A 156 -1.83 19.22 6.28
CA ALA A 156 -0.66 18.51 5.77
C ALA A 156 0.42 19.50 5.31
N ARG A 157 1.69 19.14 5.51
CA ARG A 157 2.83 19.97 5.10
C ARG A 157 2.78 20.25 3.59
N GLY A 158 2.91 21.52 3.19
CA GLY A 158 2.88 21.95 1.79
C GLY A 158 1.47 22.29 1.26
N PHE A 159 0.42 21.99 2.02
CA PHE A 159 -0.97 22.23 1.65
C PHE A 159 -1.51 23.50 2.30
N ARG A 160 -1.91 24.51 1.50
CA ARG A 160 -2.38 25.82 2.00
C ARG A 160 -3.85 26.13 1.73
N GLY A 161 -4.60 25.21 1.12
CA GLY A 161 -6.03 25.36 0.87
C GLY A 161 -6.91 24.99 2.07
N ASP A 162 -8.22 25.03 1.85
CA ASP A 162 -9.26 24.71 2.83
C ASP A 162 -10.00 23.40 2.50
N GLY A 163 -9.73 22.76 1.37
CA GLY A 163 -10.36 21.50 0.98
C GLY A 163 -9.77 20.27 1.69
N LEU A 164 -10.62 19.32 2.05
CA LEU A 164 -10.24 17.94 2.39
C LEU A 164 -10.58 17.04 1.19
N LEU A 165 -9.56 16.41 0.61
CA LEU A 165 -9.72 15.63 -0.63
C LEU A 165 -9.70 14.12 -0.35
N GLN A 166 -10.81 13.45 -0.64
CA GLN A 166 -10.89 11.99 -0.64
C GLN A 166 -10.28 11.39 -1.91
N ILE A 167 -9.44 10.36 -1.79
CA ILE A 167 -8.75 9.68 -2.90
C ILE A 167 -9.13 8.20 -3.03
N ARG A 168 -10.42 7.89 -2.91
CA ARG A 168 -10.94 6.53 -2.70
C ARG A 168 -11.38 5.82 -3.96
N ASP A 169 -12.51 6.22 -4.54
CA ASP A 169 -13.20 5.49 -5.61
C ASP A 169 -13.51 6.42 -6.81
N PRO A 170 -14.02 5.91 -7.95
CA PRO A 170 -14.27 6.72 -9.14
C PRO A 170 -15.22 7.92 -8.97
N LEU A 171 -16.02 7.97 -7.90
CA LEU A 171 -16.89 9.09 -7.57
C LEU A 171 -16.22 10.10 -6.64
N SER A 172 -15.10 9.73 -6.01
CA SER A 172 -14.35 10.65 -5.15
C SER A 172 -13.69 11.78 -5.97
N PRO A 173 -13.66 13.02 -5.46
CA PRO A 173 -13.05 14.15 -6.16
C PRO A 173 -11.56 13.95 -6.43
N GLY A 174 -10.87 13.14 -5.62
CA GLY A 174 -9.45 12.85 -5.72
C GLY A 174 -9.12 11.55 -6.46
N TYR A 175 -10.06 10.94 -7.19
CA TYR A 175 -9.84 9.65 -7.89
C TYR A 175 -8.60 9.62 -8.78
N VAL A 176 -8.14 10.76 -9.31
CA VAL A 176 -6.87 10.85 -10.06
C VAL A 176 -5.64 10.37 -9.28
N LEU A 177 -5.72 10.30 -7.95
CA LEU A 177 -4.68 9.81 -7.04
C LEU A 177 -4.96 8.40 -6.51
N ASN A 178 -6.07 7.76 -6.92
CA ASN A 178 -6.33 6.37 -6.57
C ASN A 178 -5.18 5.48 -7.11
N PRO A 179 -4.73 4.47 -6.35
CA PRO A 179 -3.56 3.67 -6.73
C PRO A 179 -3.78 2.76 -7.95
N ALA A 180 -5.02 2.52 -8.38
CA ALA A 180 -5.33 1.91 -9.68
C ALA A 180 -5.10 2.88 -10.85
N VAL A 181 -5.09 4.19 -10.64
CA VAL A 181 -4.87 5.23 -11.66
C VAL A 181 -3.39 5.66 -11.74
N VAL A 182 -2.65 5.55 -10.63
CA VAL A 182 -1.22 5.88 -10.60
C VAL A 182 -0.42 4.72 -11.22
N PRO A 183 0.32 4.93 -12.31
CA PRO A 183 1.12 3.88 -12.92
C PRO A 183 2.37 3.57 -12.08
N VAL A 184 2.89 2.35 -12.21
CA VAL A 184 4.24 2.03 -11.73
C VAL A 184 5.27 2.94 -12.40
N HIS A 185 6.29 3.36 -11.65
CA HIS A 185 7.35 4.21 -12.19
C HIS A 185 8.43 3.43 -12.95
N ASP A 186 8.66 2.17 -12.58
CA ASP A 186 9.67 1.29 -13.19
C ASP A 186 8.98 0.05 -13.82
N PRO A 187 9.09 -0.17 -15.14
CA PRO A 187 8.56 -1.35 -15.80
C PRO A 187 9.04 -2.69 -15.23
N ALA A 188 10.21 -2.74 -14.57
CA ALA A 188 10.71 -3.95 -13.90
C ALA A 188 9.90 -4.36 -12.67
N LEU A 189 8.98 -3.52 -12.21
CA LEU A 189 8.03 -3.80 -11.12
C LEU A 189 6.74 -4.44 -11.62
N ILE A 190 6.50 -4.45 -12.94
CA ILE A 190 5.29 -5.05 -13.50
C ILE A 190 5.34 -6.56 -13.26
N THR A 191 4.41 -7.02 -12.45
CA THR A 191 4.14 -8.44 -12.19
C THR A 191 2.81 -8.80 -12.84
N THR A 192 2.67 -10.04 -13.32
CA THR A 192 1.42 -10.50 -13.95
C THR A 192 0.97 -11.81 -13.32
N LEU A 193 -0.32 -11.88 -13.02
CA LEU A 193 -1.01 -13.11 -12.61
C LEU A 193 -2.05 -13.44 -13.69
N PRO A 194 -1.66 -14.08 -14.81
CA PRO A 194 -2.60 -14.44 -15.86
C PRO A 194 -3.66 -15.35 -15.25
N ASN A 195 -4.94 -15.01 -15.44
CA ASN A 195 -6.13 -15.65 -14.85
C ASN A 195 -6.59 -15.10 -13.49
N ARG A 196 -6.06 -13.98 -13.02
CA ARG A 196 -6.61 -13.25 -11.87
C ARG A 196 -7.07 -11.86 -12.29
N THR A 197 -8.34 -11.56 -12.02
CA THR A 197 -8.93 -10.22 -12.16
C THR A 197 -9.44 -9.78 -10.80
N ASP A 198 -9.15 -8.53 -10.44
CA ASP A 198 -9.50 -7.87 -9.17
C ASP A 198 -9.97 -6.45 -9.53
N TRP A 199 -10.52 -5.69 -8.58
CA TRP A 199 -11.10 -4.35 -8.82
C TRP A 199 -10.13 -3.37 -9.51
N TYR A 200 -8.84 -3.37 -9.12
CA TYR A 200 -7.83 -2.49 -9.70
C TYR A 200 -7.45 -2.87 -11.16
N HIS A 201 -7.89 -4.03 -11.66
CA HIS A 201 -7.71 -4.40 -13.06
C HIS A 201 -8.76 -3.78 -13.98
N VAL A 202 -9.93 -3.40 -13.44
CA VAL A 202 -11.02 -2.78 -14.21
C VAL A 202 -11.06 -1.26 -14.07
N GLU A 203 -10.14 -0.71 -13.28
CA GLU A 203 -9.94 0.72 -13.05
C GLU A 203 -8.60 1.19 -13.61
N GLY A 204 -8.51 2.49 -13.92
CA GLY A 204 -7.28 3.19 -14.25
C GLY A 204 -6.35 2.48 -15.24
N CYS A 205 -5.13 2.18 -14.79
CA CYS A 205 -4.04 1.61 -15.56
C CYS A 205 -4.01 0.07 -15.57
N ALA A 206 -5.02 -0.59 -15.00
CA ALA A 206 -5.11 -2.06 -14.89
C ALA A 206 -3.81 -2.67 -14.30
N HIS A 207 -3.20 -3.63 -15.00
CA HIS A 207 -1.95 -4.29 -14.59
C HIS A 207 -0.73 -3.37 -14.47
N LEU A 208 -0.81 -2.14 -14.98
CA LEU A 208 0.28 -1.16 -14.94
C LEU A 208 0.19 -0.22 -13.74
N SER A 209 -0.84 -0.36 -12.91
CA SER A 209 -1.07 0.49 -11.75
C SER A 209 -0.17 0.13 -10.56
N ILE A 210 0.04 1.08 -9.65
CA ILE A 210 0.81 0.81 -8.43
C ILE A 210 0.05 -0.11 -7.46
N GLU A 211 -1.29 -0.09 -7.50
CA GLU A 211 -2.11 -1.09 -6.80
C GLU A 211 -1.89 -2.49 -7.35
N ALA A 212 -1.82 -2.63 -8.68
CA ALA A 212 -1.49 -3.90 -9.33
C ALA A 212 -0.12 -4.43 -8.88
N PHE A 213 0.91 -3.59 -8.87
CA PHE A 213 2.20 -3.96 -8.29
C PHE A 213 2.05 -4.41 -6.83
N TRP A 214 1.40 -3.61 -5.99
CA TRP A 214 1.30 -3.87 -4.57
C TRP A 214 0.61 -5.20 -4.25
N GLN A 215 -0.49 -5.49 -4.93
CA GLN A 215 -1.28 -6.71 -4.68
C GLN A 215 -0.64 -7.94 -5.31
N MET A 216 -0.09 -7.84 -6.52
CA MET A 216 0.43 -9.00 -7.24
C MET A 216 1.88 -9.35 -6.89
N SER A 217 2.66 -8.42 -6.33
CA SER A 217 4.01 -8.72 -5.85
C SER A 217 4.00 -9.39 -4.48
N LYS A 218 2.90 -9.27 -3.73
CA LYS A 218 2.75 -9.78 -2.37
C LYS A 218 2.77 -11.30 -2.35
N VAL A 219 3.62 -11.86 -1.49
CA VAL A 219 3.77 -13.30 -1.26
C VAL A 219 3.72 -13.63 0.22
N VAL A 220 3.36 -14.87 0.54
CA VAL A 220 3.61 -15.46 1.85
C VAL A 220 4.95 -16.18 1.79
N GLU A 221 5.90 -15.78 2.62
CA GLU A 221 7.10 -16.56 2.89
C GLU A 221 6.86 -17.48 4.09
N VAL A 222 7.38 -18.70 4.02
CA VAL A 222 7.31 -19.69 5.09
C VAL A 222 8.69 -20.26 5.35
N ARG A 223 9.02 -20.49 6.61
CA ARG A 223 10.24 -21.23 6.97
C ARG A 223 10.19 -22.64 6.40
N TYR A 224 11.28 -23.07 5.80
CA TYR A 224 11.27 -24.27 4.98
C TYR A 224 11.00 -25.54 5.81
N ASP A 225 11.45 -25.59 7.06
CA ASP A 225 11.10 -26.64 8.02
C ASP A 225 9.58 -26.74 8.27
N ARG A 226 8.88 -25.60 8.43
CA ARG A 226 7.41 -25.54 8.58
C ARG A 226 6.69 -25.95 7.31
N PHE A 227 7.21 -25.54 6.15
CA PHE A 227 6.67 -25.97 4.87
C PHE A 227 6.78 -27.49 4.67
N LEU A 228 7.93 -28.09 5.01
CA LEU A 228 8.13 -29.53 4.94
C LEU A 228 7.20 -30.29 5.91
N ALA A 229 6.95 -29.72 7.09
CA ALA A 229 6.05 -30.31 8.09
C ALA A 229 4.59 -30.45 7.61
N LEU A 230 4.16 -29.69 6.58
CA LEU A 230 2.82 -29.84 5.98
C LEU A 230 2.60 -31.19 5.26
N GLY A 231 3.65 -31.93 4.91
CA GLY A 231 3.52 -33.20 4.20
C GLY A 231 2.77 -33.04 2.87
N PRO A 232 1.64 -33.74 2.63
CA PRO A 232 0.81 -33.56 1.44
C PRO A 232 0.20 -32.15 1.28
N GLY A 233 -0.01 -31.40 2.38
CA GLY A 233 -0.58 -30.04 2.34
C GLY A 233 0.27 -29.03 1.57
N ARG A 234 1.51 -29.39 1.19
CA ARG A 234 2.40 -28.60 0.34
C ARG A 234 1.88 -28.34 -1.07
N SER A 235 0.91 -29.12 -1.57
CA SER A 235 0.32 -28.86 -2.90
C SER A 235 -0.57 -27.63 -2.91
N GLU A 236 -1.13 -27.25 -1.76
CA GLU A 236 -2.05 -26.13 -1.60
C GLU A 236 -1.75 -25.39 -0.27
N PRO A 237 -0.54 -24.83 -0.10
CA PRO A 237 -0.07 -24.33 1.20
C PRO A 237 -0.90 -23.13 1.70
N LEU A 238 -1.62 -22.46 0.79
CA LEU A 238 -2.48 -21.30 1.07
C LEU A 238 -3.98 -21.62 0.92
N ALA A 239 -4.38 -22.89 0.93
CA ALA A 239 -5.81 -23.24 0.89
C ALA A 239 -6.59 -22.58 2.04
N GLY A 240 -7.76 -22.02 1.74
CA GLY A 240 -8.65 -21.38 2.71
C GLY A 240 -8.30 -19.93 3.10
N LEU A 241 -7.42 -19.26 2.34
CA LEU A 241 -7.12 -17.83 2.49
C LEU A 241 -8.06 -16.88 1.72
#